data_AF-A0A7C6YEL4-F1
#
_entry.id   AF-A0A7C6YEL4-F1
#
_cell.length_a   1.000
_cell.length_b   1.000
_cell.length_c   1.000
_cell.angle_alpha   90.00
_cell.angle_beta   90.00
_cell.angle_gamma   90.00
#
_symmetry.space_group_name_H-M   'P 1'
#
loop_
_entity.id
_entity.type
_entity.pdbx_description
1 polymer ?
#
loop_
_entity_poly.entity_id
_entity_poly.type
_entity_poly.pdbx_seq_one_letter_code
_entity_poly.pdbx_strand_id
1 'polypeptide(L)'
;MPGSGDLHDLVVGTLADHARTSTGAADPRPTTAVEAPPVGWVDTADGLVTLLAVVPFGVVPARLAEFLGAVERPSTVSADKVIGIHGLTEGMAEQVVRVLAPMGMIFDAASPWVEVTACTGLPGCDRSLTDVRYDAADAVRRGALPVAGPQHWVGCERGCGYTGRGARVRATADGYRVDRPSDTP
;
A
#
# COMPACT_ATOMS: atom_id res chain seq x y z
N MET A 1 -12.40 1.99 -37.98
CA MET A 1 -12.27 1.74 -36.54
C MET A 1 -11.52 0.43 -36.41
N PRO A 2 -10.20 0.41 -36.13
CA PRO A 2 -9.49 -0.85 -35.95
C PRO A 2 -10.11 -1.61 -34.76
N GLY A 3 -10.18 -2.94 -34.88
CA GLY A 3 -10.83 -3.78 -33.89
C GLY A 3 -10.07 -3.79 -32.57
N SER A 4 -10.76 -4.08 -31.47
CA SER A 4 -10.16 -4.21 -30.14
C SER A 4 -8.95 -5.16 -30.07
N GLY A 5 -8.82 -6.10 -31.01
CA GLY A 5 -7.66 -7.00 -31.14
C GLY A 5 -6.42 -6.31 -31.69
N ASP A 6 -6.58 -5.42 -32.68
CA ASP A 6 -5.46 -4.73 -33.32
C ASP A 6 -4.75 -3.77 -32.36
N LEU A 7 -5.51 -3.18 -31.41
CA LEU A 7 -4.96 -2.31 -30.36
C LEU A 7 -4.23 -3.11 -29.29
N HIS A 8 -4.70 -4.33 -28.99
CA HIS A 8 -4.05 -5.22 -28.02
C HIS A 8 -2.69 -5.70 -28.56
N ASP A 9 -2.64 -6.10 -29.83
CA ASP A 9 -1.41 -6.58 -30.46
C ASP A 9 -0.37 -5.46 -30.64
N LEU A 10 -0.83 -4.23 -30.91
CA LEU A 10 0.02 -3.04 -30.95
C LEU A 10 0.62 -2.70 -29.58
N VAL A 11 -0.18 -2.79 -28.50
CA VAL A 11 0.30 -2.55 -27.13
C VAL A 11 1.29 -3.63 -26.68
N VAL A 12 1.03 -4.89 -26.99
CA VAL A 12 1.93 -6.02 -26.66
C VAL A 12 3.26 -5.90 -27.42
N GLY A 13 3.23 -5.58 -28.72
CA GLY A 13 4.45 -5.39 -29.51
C GLY A 13 5.30 -4.22 -29.02
N THR A 14 4.68 -3.09 -28.67
CA THR A 14 5.40 -1.87 -28.25
C THR A 14 6.04 -2.00 -26.85
N LEU A 15 5.48 -2.85 -25.98
CA LEU A 15 6.05 -3.17 -24.67
C LEU A 15 7.20 -4.20 -24.76
N ALA A 16 7.17 -5.10 -25.73
CA ALA A 16 8.24 -6.07 -25.97
C ALA A 16 9.52 -5.39 -26.50
N ASP A 17 9.39 -4.36 -27.33
CA ASP A 17 10.52 -3.64 -27.96
C ASP A 17 11.10 -2.49 -27.10
N HIS A 18 10.54 -2.24 -25.91
CA HIS A 18 11.04 -1.18 -25.02
C HIS A 18 12.37 -1.59 -24.38
N ALA A 19 13.41 -0.76 -24.53
CA ALA A 19 14.78 -1.00 -24.07
C ALA A 19 14.99 -1.15 -22.54
N ARG A 20 13.91 -1.28 -21.76
CA ARG A 20 13.92 -1.59 -20.32
C ARG A 20 13.13 -2.86 -19.96
N THR A 21 12.67 -3.63 -20.95
CA THR A 21 12.06 -4.95 -20.71
C THR A 21 13.18 -5.96 -20.48
N SER A 22 13.74 -5.95 -19.27
CA SER A 22 14.66 -7.01 -18.85
C SER A 22 13.84 -8.23 -18.45
N THR A 23 13.87 -9.28 -19.26
CA THR A 23 13.55 -10.65 -18.83
C THR A 23 14.73 -11.19 -18.00
N GLY A 24 15.15 -10.43 -16.99
CA GLY A 24 16.08 -10.89 -15.99
C GLY A 24 15.25 -11.61 -14.94
N ALA A 25 15.43 -12.92 -14.82
CA ALA A 25 15.05 -13.62 -13.62
C ALA A 25 15.79 -12.92 -12.46
N ALA A 26 15.09 -12.04 -11.76
CA ALA A 26 15.59 -11.51 -10.51
C ALA A 26 15.74 -12.73 -9.61
N ASP A 27 17.00 -13.08 -9.32
CA ASP A 27 17.32 -14.06 -8.29
C ASP A 27 16.56 -13.64 -7.03
N PRO A 28 15.59 -14.45 -6.54
CA PRO A 28 14.84 -14.10 -5.35
C PRO A 28 15.82 -14.19 -4.19
N ARG A 29 16.52 -13.08 -3.91
CA ARG A 29 17.23 -12.94 -2.64
C ARG A 29 16.23 -13.29 -1.54
N PRO A 30 16.67 -14.05 -0.53
CA PRO A 30 15.81 -14.34 0.61
C PRO A 30 15.30 -13.01 1.13
N THR A 31 13.98 -12.81 1.04
CA THR A 31 13.29 -11.78 1.80
C THR A 31 13.50 -12.18 3.25
N THR A 32 14.55 -11.65 3.86
CA THR A 32 14.65 -11.62 5.32
C THR A 32 13.32 -11.08 5.80
N ALA A 33 12.66 -11.79 6.71
CA ALA A 33 11.39 -11.38 7.27
C ALA A 33 11.48 -9.90 7.65
N VAL A 34 10.81 -9.05 6.87
CA VAL A 34 10.85 -7.61 7.11
C VAL A 34 9.99 -7.40 8.35
N GLU A 35 10.65 -6.97 9.41
CA GLU A 35 10.07 -6.25 10.55
C GLU A 35 9.12 -5.15 10.03
N ALA A 36 8.17 -4.66 10.84
CA ALA A 36 7.10 -3.76 10.39
C ALA A 36 7.53 -2.76 9.28
N PRO A 37 6.70 -2.51 8.25
CA PRO A 37 7.09 -1.69 7.10
C PRO A 37 7.79 -0.41 7.56
N PRO A 38 9.00 -0.10 7.07
CA PRO A 38 9.74 1.05 7.56
C PRO A 38 8.95 2.30 7.19
N VAL A 39 8.33 2.92 8.19
CA VAL A 39 7.58 4.18 8.08
C VAL A 39 8.29 5.19 8.95
N GLY A 40 8.45 6.40 8.41
CA GLY A 40 9.08 7.52 9.09
C GLY A 40 10.33 8.02 8.38
N TRP A 41 11.15 8.68 9.18
CA TRP A 41 12.35 9.38 8.75
C TRP A 41 13.55 8.45 8.75
N VAL A 42 14.25 8.35 7.62
CA VAL A 42 15.43 7.51 7.47
C VAL A 42 16.59 8.36 6.98
N ASP A 43 17.59 8.57 7.84
CA ASP A 43 18.85 9.20 7.45
C ASP A 43 19.67 8.23 6.58
N THR A 44 20.17 8.74 5.46
CA THR A 44 21.01 7.98 4.54
C THR A 44 22.48 8.34 4.71
N ALA A 45 23.39 7.42 4.36
CA ALA A 45 24.82 7.55 4.63
C ALA A 45 25.49 8.76 3.93
N ASP A 46 24.85 9.30 2.90
CA ASP A 46 25.24 10.51 2.17
C ASP A 46 24.74 11.82 2.81
N GLY A 47 24.12 11.75 4.00
CA GLY A 47 23.62 12.91 4.74
C GLY A 47 22.28 13.44 4.20
N LEU A 48 21.60 12.67 3.36
CA LEU A 48 20.25 12.96 2.89
C LEU A 48 19.21 12.18 3.74
N VAL A 49 17.95 12.42 3.42
CA VAL A 49 16.79 11.85 4.09
C VAL A 49 15.93 11.12 3.08
N THR A 50 15.49 9.93 3.46
CA THR A 50 14.35 9.24 2.85
C THR A 50 13.17 9.30 3.80
N LEU A 51 12.04 9.81 3.32
CA LEU A 51 10.77 9.71 4.04
C LEU A 51 9.99 8.52 3.51
N LEU A 52 9.55 7.65 4.41
CA LEU A 52 8.71 6.51 4.10
C LEU A 52 7.36 6.70 4.78
N ALA A 53 6.28 6.56 4.03
CA ALA A 53 4.95 6.81 4.56
C ALA A 53 3.92 5.86 3.99
N VAL A 54 2.80 5.74 4.69
CA VAL A 54 1.61 5.06 4.19
C VAL A 54 0.47 6.06 4.01
N VAL A 55 -0.52 5.69 3.22
CA VAL A 55 -1.84 6.32 3.19
C VAL A 55 -2.86 5.23 3.49
N PRO A 56 -4.00 5.55 4.14
CA PRO A 56 -5.04 4.57 4.40
C PRO A 56 -5.36 3.71 3.17
N PHE A 57 -5.16 2.40 3.32
CA PHE A 57 -5.37 1.36 2.30
C PHE A 57 -4.52 1.47 1.01
N GLY A 58 -3.56 2.39 0.95
CA GLY A 58 -2.79 2.70 -0.27
C GLY A 58 -3.57 3.54 -1.30
N VAL A 59 -4.64 4.23 -0.87
CA VAL A 59 -5.43 5.10 -1.76
C VAL A 59 -4.88 6.51 -1.70
N VAL A 60 -4.31 6.99 -2.80
CA VAL A 60 -3.76 8.35 -2.92
C VAL A 60 -4.80 9.25 -3.61
N PRO A 61 -5.39 10.23 -2.91
CA PRO A 61 -6.29 11.20 -3.54
C PRO A 61 -5.55 12.04 -4.61
N ALA A 62 -6.25 12.48 -5.66
CA ALA A 62 -5.66 13.27 -6.75
C ALA A 62 -4.85 14.47 -6.25
N ARG A 63 -5.40 15.22 -5.29
CA ARG A 63 -4.71 16.36 -4.68
C ARG A 63 -3.42 15.97 -3.95
N LEU A 64 -3.40 14.81 -3.27
CA LEU A 64 -2.17 14.32 -2.64
C LEU A 64 -1.14 13.90 -3.71
N ALA A 65 -1.59 13.27 -4.80
CA ALA A 65 -0.72 12.89 -5.92
C ALA A 65 -0.08 14.12 -6.60
N GLU A 66 -0.83 15.21 -6.79
CA GLU A 66 -0.31 16.48 -7.32
C GLU A 66 0.80 17.05 -6.43
N PHE A 67 0.58 17.08 -5.11
CA PHE A 67 1.56 17.58 -4.16
C PHE A 67 2.79 16.67 -4.05
N LEU A 68 2.61 15.35 -4.14
CA LEU A 68 3.71 14.39 -4.25
C LEU A 68 4.57 14.66 -5.50
N GLY A 69 3.93 14.93 -6.63
CA GLY A 69 4.63 15.28 -7.87
C GLY A 69 5.42 16.59 -7.75
N ALA A 70 4.86 17.58 -7.05
CA ALA A 70 5.51 18.88 -6.82
C ALA A 70 6.73 18.83 -5.90
N VAL A 71 6.99 17.71 -5.21
CA VAL A 71 8.23 17.54 -4.44
C VAL A 71 9.45 17.42 -5.36
N GLU A 72 9.25 16.96 -6.61
CA GLU A 72 10.30 16.81 -7.64
C GLU A 72 11.50 15.99 -7.17
N ARG A 73 11.23 14.89 -6.46
CA ARG A 73 12.24 13.97 -5.93
C ARG A 73 11.93 12.53 -6.32
N PRO A 74 12.95 11.66 -6.42
CA PRO A 74 12.71 10.25 -6.70
C PRO A 74 11.76 9.65 -5.67
N SER A 75 10.72 8.97 -6.14
CA SER A 75 9.72 8.33 -5.29
C SER A 75 9.56 6.86 -5.61
N THR A 76 9.26 6.04 -4.61
CA THR A 76 8.97 4.60 -4.76
C THR A 76 7.59 4.27 -4.20
N VAL A 77 7.01 3.17 -4.70
CA VAL A 77 5.82 2.54 -4.12
C VAL A 77 6.13 1.06 -3.94
N SER A 78 6.00 0.55 -2.71
CA SER A 78 6.30 -0.85 -2.38
C SER A 78 5.05 -1.75 -2.44
N ALA A 79 5.27 -3.07 -2.42
CA ALA A 79 4.20 -4.06 -2.33
C ALA A 79 3.40 -3.95 -1.01
N ASP A 80 4.04 -3.45 0.05
CA ASP A 80 3.43 -3.19 1.36
C ASP A 80 2.77 -1.79 1.44
N LYS A 81 2.56 -1.14 0.28
CA LYS A 81 1.87 0.14 0.13
C LYS A 81 2.58 1.32 0.81
N VAL A 82 3.88 1.19 1.05
CA VAL A 82 4.74 2.28 1.51
C VAL A 82 5.13 3.12 0.30
N ILE A 83 4.95 4.43 0.42
CA ILE A 83 5.39 5.45 -0.53
C ILE A 83 6.67 6.06 0.04
N GLY A 84 7.77 5.93 -0.72
CA GLY A 84 9.05 6.54 -0.37
C GLY A 84 9.29 7.83 -1.15
N ILE A 85 9.88 8.83 -0.49
CA ILE A 85 10.40 10.06 -1.10
C ILE A 85 11.87 10.17 -0.72
N HIS A 86 12.75 10.14 -1.71
CA HIS A 86 14.18 9.91 -1.51
C HIS A 86 15.04 11.14 -1.80
N GLY A 87 16.24 11.15 -1.23
CA GLY A 87 17.26 12.15 -1.52
C GLY A 87 16.84 13.56 -1.11
N LEU A 88 16.14 13.70 0.01
CA LEU A 88 15.72 14.99 0.57
C LEU A 88 16.86 15.56 1.43
N THR A 89 17.02 16.88 1.44
CA THR A 89 17.74 17.50 2.55
C THR A 89 16.85 17.47 3.79
N GLU A 90 17.42 17.61 5.00
CA GLU A 90 16.65 17.70 6.25
C GLU A 90 15.55 18.78 6.16
N GLY A 91 15.90 20.00 5.77
CA GLY A 91 14.93 21.07 5.61
C GLY A 91 13.82 20.77 4.60
N MET A 92 14.11 20.04 3.52
CA MET A 92 13.08 19.58 2.58
C MET A 92 12.17 18.53 3.20
N ALA A 93 12.74 17.55 3.89
CA ALA A 93 11.99 16.49 4.54
C ALA A 93 11.03 17.07 5.58
N GLU A 94 11.46 18.04 6.39
CA GLU A 94 10.56 18.71 7.32
C GLU A 94 9.39 19.42 6.61
N GLN A 95 9.63 20.11 5.48
CA GLN A 95 8.55 20.75 4.72
C GLN A 95 7.60 19.73 4.11
N VAL A 96 8.13 18.63 3.57
CA VAL A 96 7.32 17.53 3.02
C VAL A 96 6.40 16.96 4.11
N VAL A 97 6.92 16.69 5.31
CA VAL A 97 6.10 16.21 6.44
C VAL A 97 5.04 17.26 6.80
N ARG A 98 5.42 18.54 6.94
CA ARG A 98 4.48 19.62 7.29
C ARG A 98 3.33 19.79 6.30
N VAL A 99 3.56 19.55 5.02
CA VAL A 99 2.56 19.72 3.96
C VAL A 99 1.75 18.45 3.72
N LEU A 100 2.42 17.29 3.59
CA LEU A 100 1.75 16.05 3.18
C LEU A 100 1.06 15.33 4.34
N ALA A 101 1.54 15.49 5.58
CA ALA A 101 0.90 14.83 6.72
C ALA A 101 -0.56 15.29 6.95
N PRO A 102 -0.86 16.61 6.95
CA PRO A 102 -2.23 17.09 7.00
C PRO A 102 -3.11 16.64 5.81
N MET A 103 -2.50 16.23 4.70
CA MET A 103 -3.21 15.72 3.51
C MET A 103 -3.49 14.22 3.58
N GLY A 104 -3.17 13.55 4.70
CA GLY A 104 -3.46 12.15 4.95
C GLY A 104 -2.29 11.19 4.72
N MET A 105 -1.09 11.71 4.46
CA MET A 105 0.13 10.90 4.40
C MET A 105 0.65 10.65 5.82
N ILE A 106 1.01 9.42 6.15
CA ILE A 106 1.29 9.00 7.53
C ILE A 106 2.75 8.59 7.63
N PHE A 107 3.53 9.37 8.38
CA PHE A 107 4.96 9.15 8.64
C PHE A 107 5.23 8.55 10.03
N ASP A 108 4.20 8.21 10.79
CA ASP A 108 4.33 7.61 12.12
C ASP A 108 4.25 6.08 12.03
N ALA A 109 5.34 5.40 12.42
CA ALA A 109 5.44 3.95 12.46
C ALA A 109 4.48 3.29 13.47
N ALA A 110 4.07 4.03 14.50
CA ALA A 110 3.13 3.53 15.52
C ALA A 110 1.67 3.67 15.07
N SER A 111 1.41 4.25 13.91
CA SER A 111 0.06 4.44 13.40
C SER A 111 -0.61 3.08 13.09
N PRO A 112 -1.88 2.87 13.48
CA PRO A 112 -2.63 1.65 13.10
C PRO A 112 -2.69 1.42 11.59
N TRP A 113 -2.54 2.47 10.80
CA TRP A 113 -2.53 2.41 9.34
C TRP A 113 -1.30 1.71 8.74
N VAL A 114 -0.27 1.45 9.54
CA VAL A 114 0.87 0.60 9.17
C VAL A 114 0.47 -0.88 9.19
N GLU A 115 -0.47 -1.26 10.06
CA GLU A 115 -0.88 -2.65 10.28
C GLU A 115 -2.19 -3.01 9.57
N VAL A 116 -3.04 -2.03 9.27
CA VAL A 116 -4.38 -2.24 8.71
C VAL A 116 -4.38 -2.03 7.20
N THR A 117 -4.68 -3.10 6.48
CA THR A 117 -4.92 -3.06 5.04
C THR A 117 -6.29 -3.63 4.71
N ALA A 118 -6.80 -3.33 3.51
CA ALA A 118 -8.07 -3.86 3.03
C ALA A 118 -8.03 -4.08 1.52
N CYS A 119 -8.91 -4.96 1.04
CA CYS A 119 -9.24 -5.04 -0.38
C CYS A 119 -10.08 -3.82 -0.80
N THR A 120 -10.53 -3.78 -2.06
CA THR A 120 -11.32 -2.65 -2.58
C THR A 120 -12.66 -2.49 -1.87
N GLY A 121 -13.37 -3.58 -1.57
CA GLY A 121 -14.70 -3.55 -0.97
C GLY A 121 -15.79 -2.98 -1.88
N LEU A 122 -17.01 -2.84 -1.36
CA LEU A 122 -18.02 -1.97 -1.96
C LEU A 122 -17.60 -0.50 -1.81
N PRO A 123 -18.05 0.39 -2.70
CA PRO A 123 -18.80 0.12 -3.94
C PRO A 123 -17.91 -0.32 -5.11
N GLY A 124 -16.58 -0.44 -4.93
CA GLY A 124 -15.64 -0.69 -6.03
C GLY A 124 -15.49 -2.15 -6.47
N CYS A 125 -16.19 -3.09 -5.83
CA CYS A 125 -16.14 -4.51 -6.16
C CYS A 125 -17.47 -5.19 -5.84
N ASP A 126 -18.24 -5.55 -6.88
CA ASP A 126 -19.57 -6.19 -6.76
C ASP A 126 -19.55 -7.57 -6.09
N ARG A 127 -18.36 -8.17 -5.93
CA ARG A 127 -18.19 -9.43 -5.19
C ARG A 127 -18.13 -9.22 -3.68
N SER A 128 -17.92 -8.00 -3.22
CA SER A 128 -17.78 -7.67 -1.81
C SER A 128 -19.16 -7.64 -1.13
N LEU A 129 -19.24 -8.17 0.08
CA LEU A 129 -20.46 -8.16 0.88
C LEU A 129 -20.71 -6.82 1.58
N THR A 130 -19.65 -6.03 1.80
CA THR A 130 -19.70 -4.75 2.52
C THR A 130 -18.69 -3.74 1.97
N ASP A 131 -18.81 -2.49 2.39
CA ASP A 131 -17.76 -1.48 2.23
C ASP A 131 -16.67 -1.73 3.28
N VAL A 132 -15.77 -2.67 2.96
CA VAL A 132 -14.73 -3.10 3.90
C VAL A 132 -13.73 -2.01 4.27
N ARG A 133 -13.54 -1.02 3.40
CA ARG A 133 -12.61 0.10 3.67
C ARG A 133 -13.26 1.06 4.66
N TYR A 134 -14.55 1.33 4.51
CA TYR A 134 -15.31 2.08 5.50
C TYR A 134 -15.27 1.37 6.85
N ASP A 135 -15.62 0.07 6.89
CA ASP A 135 -15.69 -0.71 8.13
C ASP A 135 -14.33 -0.77 8.86
N ALA A 136 -13.24 -1.03 8.12
CA ALA A 136 -11.90 -1.06 8.68
C ALA A 136 -11.45 0.32 9.19
N ALA A 137 -11.73 1.40 8.44
CA ALA A 137 -11.41 2.75 8.86
C ALA A 137 -12.17 3.17 10.12
N ASP A 138 -13.42 2.72 10.23
CA ASP A 138 -14.29 2.96 11.38
C ASP A 138 -13.81 2.20 12.62
N ALA A 139 -13.33 0.97 12.45
CA ALA A 139 -12.67 0.21 13.51
C ALA A 139 -11.38 0.90 14.00
N VAL A 140 -10.54 1.42 13.10
CA VAL A 140 -9.35 2.22 13.46
C VAL A 140 -9.74 3.46 14.26
N ARG A 141 -10.70 4.27 13.76
CA ARG A 141 -11.13 5.51 14.43
C ARG A 141 -11.67 5.28 15.84
N ARG A 142 -12.38 4.17 16.06
CA ARG A 142 -12.93 3.80 17.37
C ARG A 142 -11.94 3.10 18.30
N GLY A 143 -10.73 2.77 17.83
CA GLY A 143 -9.80 1.91 18.58
C GLY A 143 -10.37 0.51 18.82
N ALA A 144 -11.19 0.00 17.89
CA ALA A 144 -11.96 -1.24 18.01
C ALA A 144 -11.51 -2.29 17.00
N LEU A 145 -10.21 -2.32 16.67
CA LEU A 145 -9.65 -3.34 15.80
C LEU A 145 -9.82 -4.74 16.43
N PRO A 146 -10.24 -5.75 15.66
CA PRO A 146 -10.57 -7.07 16.19
C PRO A 146 -9.34 -7.87 16.62
N VAL A 147 -8.14 -7.47 16.16
CA VAL A 147 -6.86 -8.06 16.54
C VAL A 147 -5.82 -6.97 16.75
N ALA A 148 -4.84 -7.24 17.61
CA ALA A 148 -3.58 -6.52 17.65
C ALA A 148 -2.65 -7.01 16.54
N GLY A 149 -1.85 -6.10 15.96
CA GLY A 149 -0.90 -6.43 14.92
C GLY A 149 -1.47 -6.38 13.49
N PRO A 150 -0.66 -6.78 12.50
CA PRO A 150 -1.03 -6.75 11.09
C PRO A 150 -2.34 -7.49 10.79
N GLN A 151 -3.21 -6.84 10.02
CA GLN A 151 -4.50 -7.38 9.63
C GLN A 151 -4.94 -6.90 8.24
N HIS A 152 -5.58 -7.80 7.51
CA HIS A 152 -6.10 -7.53 6.18
C HIS A 152 -7.61 -7.79 6.13
N TRP A 153 -8.37 -6.73 5.86
CA TRP A 153 -9.83 -6.74 5.77
C TRP A 153 -10.28 -7.11 4.36
N VAL A 154 -11.08 -8.17 4.24
CA VAL A 154 -11.52 -8.72 2.94
C VAL A 154 -13.03 -8.81 2.85
N GLY A 155 -13.58 -8.39 1.72
CA GLY A 155 -15.03 -8.30 1.53
C GLY A 155 -15.71 -9.58 1.06
N CYS A 156 -14.94 -10.59 0.68
CA CYS A 156 -15.45 -11.88 0.22
C CYS A 156 -14.38 -12.97 0.34
N GLU A 157 -14.76 -14.20 0.03
CA GLU A 157 -13.89 -15.40 0.12
C GLU A 157 -12.64 -15.34 -0.79
N ARG A 158 -12.63 -14.49 -1.83
CA ARG A 158 -11.48 -14.38 -2.75
C ARG A 158 -10.23 -13.82 -2.06
N GLY A 159 -10.38 -13.01 -1.01
CA GLY A 159 -9.25 -12.52 -0.20
C GLY A 159 -8.24 -11.66 -0.97
N CYS A 160 -8.68 -10.85 -1.95
CA CYS A 160 -7.80 -10.04 -2.79
C CYS A 160 -6.84 -9.17 -1.95
N GLY A 161 -5.53 -9.31 -2.18
CA GLY A 161 -4.50 -8.53 -1.47
C GLY A 161 -4.06 -9.11 -0.14
N TYR A 162 -4.65 -10.22 0.32
CA TYR A 162 -4.14 -10.96 1.47
C TYR A 162 -2.87 -11.73 1.09
N THR A 163 -1.77 -11.45 1.78
CA THR A 163 -0.46 -12.04 1.51
C THR A 163 -0.14 -13.24 2.40
N GLY A 164 -1.08 -13.68 3.24
CA GLY A 164 -0.82 -14.69 4.27
C GLY A 164 -0.16 -14.13 5.53
N ARG A 165 0.19 -12.84 5.56
CA ARG A 165 0.73 -12.15 6.73
C ARG A 165 -0.38 -11.48 7.53
N GLY A 166 -0.30 -11.60 8.86
CA GLY A 166 -1.28 -11.00 9.77
C GLY A 166 -2.64 -11.67 9.70
N ALA A 167 -3.59 -11.22 10.52
CA ALA A 167 -4.93 -11.80 10.52
C ALA A 167 -5.72 -11.42 9.26
N ARG A 168 -6.49 -12.35 8.73
CA ARG A 168 -7.49 -12.09 7.69
C ARG A 168 -8.85 -11.82 8.36
N VAL A 169 -9.35 -10.60 8.22
CA VAL A 169 -10.64 -10.16 8.76
C VAL A 169 -11.66 -10.17 7.61
N ARG A 170 -12.43 -11.24 7.47
CA ARG A 170 -13.31 -11.49 6.32
C ARG A 170 -14.76 -11.19 6.62
N ALA A 171 -15.41 -10.40 5.76
CA ALA A 171 -16.85 -10.21 5.79
C ALA A 171 -17.60 -11.51 5.45
N THR A 172 -18.65 -11.79 6.21
CA THR A 172 -19.61 -12.89 6.04
C THR A 172 -21.03 -12.31 6.09
N ALA A 173 -22.04 -13.15 5.90
CA ALA A 173 -23.44 -12.74 6.04
C ALA A 173 -23.79 -12.25 7.46
N ASP A 174 -23.03 -12.68 8.48
CA ASP A 174 -23.30 -12.44 9.90
C ASP A 174 -22.32 -11.44 10.54
N GLY A 175 -21.50 -10.74 9.75
CA GLY A 175 -20.48 -9.81 10.22
C GLY A 175 -19.07 -10.17 9.75
N TYR A 176 -18.08 -10.15 10.66
CA TYR A 176 -16.69 -10.43 10.31
C TYR A 176 -16.15 -11.67 11.02
N ARG A 177 -15.50 -12.55 10.26
CA ARG A 177 -14.71 -13.68 10.77
C ARG A 177 -13.21 -13.32 10.73
N VAL A 178 -12.52 -13.59 11.83
CA VAL A 178 -11.07 -13.43 11.93
C VAL A 178 -10.39 -14.78 11.79
N ASP A 179 -9.60 -14.96 10.74
CA ASP A 179 -8.69 -16.09 10.61
C ASP A 179 -7.27 -15.59 10.87
N ARG A 180 -6.54 -16.21 11.79
CA ARG A 180 -5.10 -15.98 11.94
C ARG A 180 -4.34 -16.98 11.08
N PRO A 181 -3.20 -16.60 10.48
CA PRO A 181 -2.31 -17.59 9.89
C PRO A 181 -1.99 -18.60 10.98
N SER A 182 -2.12 -19.88 10.66
CA SER A 182 -1.71 -20.93 11.59
C SER A 182 -0.21 -20.79 11.81
N ASP A 183 0.22 -20.77 13.08
CA ASP A 183 1.61 -20.99 13.47
C ASP A 183 1.97 -22.43 13.08
N THR A 184 2.17 -22.68 11.79
CA THR A 184 2.72 -23.96 11.32
C THR A 184 4.23 -23.75 11.18
N PRO A 185 5.04 -24.45 12.00
CA PRO A 185 6.50 -24.35 11.97
C PRO A 185 7.10 -24.84 10.64
#